data_AF-A0A0F2LA49-F1
#
_entry.id   AF-A0A0F2LA49-F1
#
_cell.length_a   1.000
_cell.length_b   1.000
_cell.length_c   1.000
_cell.angle_alpha   90.00
_cell.angle_beta   90.00
_cell.angle_gamma   90.00
#
_symmetry.space_group_name_H-M   'P 1'
#
loop_
_entity.id
_entity.type
_entity.pdbx_description
1 polymer ?
#
loop_
_entity_poly.entity_id
_entity_poly.type
_entity_poly.pdbx_seq_one_letter_code
_entity_poly.pdbx_strand_id
1 'polypeptide(L)'
;MSTLPVEYVRDTRLFREAVEGREIISFEVPFHKFFARKEIVYLSMVLDYDLRKLENMITDMKYGRVVVEKLWALRLDAELFKEKKVLLPDLTSNQVDGSVEEVEGGHVMSIHVNDVKDLVRVAVFDKKSFREVWIYRRAPHPAVIRYAAFI
;
A
#
# COMPACT_ATOMS: atom_id res chain seq x y z
N MET A 1 -22.52 -18.94 -17.90
CA MET A 1 -21.79 -18.85 -16.61
C MET A 1 -21.88 -17.41 -16.14
N SER A 2 -22.60 -17.12 -15.06
CA SER A 2 -22.57 -15.78 -14.44
C SER A 2 -21.20 -15.61 -13.78
N THR A 3 -20.31 -14.86 -14.39
CA THR A 3 -19.07 -14.42 -13.75
C THR A 3 -19.46 -13.57 -12.54
N LEU A 4 -19.09 -14.02 -11.34
CA LEU A 4 -19.19 -13.20 -10.14
C LEU A 4 -18.49 -11.85 -10.43
N PRO A 5 -19.06 -10.72 -9.97
CA PRO A 5 -18.44 -9.42 -10.19
C PRO A 5 -17.00 -9.44 -9.64
N VAL A 6 -16.06 -8.92 -10.43
CA VAL A 6 -14.64 -8.87 -10.03
C VAL A 6 -14.53 -8.05 -8.74
N GLU A 7 -14.14 -8.71 -7.66
CA GLU A 7 -13.89 -8.05 -6.39
C GLU A 7 -12.47 -7.48 -6.40
N TYR A 8 -12.38 -6.14 -6.46
CA TYR A 8 -11.13 -5.39 -6.51
C TYR A 8 -10.46 -5.27 -5.14
N VAL A 9 -11.24 -5.27 -4.06
CA VAL A 9 -10.75 -5.16 -2.68
C VAL A 9 -10.95 -6.49 -1.97
N ARG A 10 -9.92 -7.03 -1.30
CA ARG A 10 -9.99 -8.35 -0.65
C ARG A 10 -9.31 -8.35 0.71
N ASP A 11 -9.71 -9.25 1.58
CA ASP A 11 -8.90 -9.60 2.74
C ASP A 11 -7.73 -10.49 2.30
N THR A 12 -6.54 -10.21 2.79
CA THR A 12 -5.34 -11.00 2.51
C THR A 12 -4.78 -11.61 3.78
N ARG A 13 -3.92 -12.62 3.61
CA ARG A 13 -3.33 -13.33 4.73
C ARG A 13 -2.46 -12.38 5.56
N LEU A 14 -2.58 -12.52 6.89
CA LEU A 14 -1.71 -11.88 7.85
C LEU A 14 -0.51 -12.76 8.19
N PHE A 15 0.61 -12.12 8.48
CA PHE A 15 1.90 -12.72 8.80
C PHE A 15 2.43 -12.04 10.06
N ARG A 16 2.98 -12.84 10.97
CA ARG A 16 3.80 -12.32 12.06
C ARG A 16 5.26 -12.41 11.63
N GLU A 17 5.97 -11.31 11.74
CA GLU A 17 7.38 -11.21 11.38
C GLU A 17 8.17 -10.57 12.52
N ALA A 18 9.47 -10.90 12.59
CA ALA A 18 10.39 -10.25 13.50
C ALA A 18 11.26 -9.27 12.71
N VAL A 19 11.19 -7.98 13.06
CA VAL A 19 11.98 -6.91 12.45
C VAL A 19 12.73 -6.19 13.55
N GLU A 20 14.06 -6.18 13.49
CA GLU A 20 14.91 -5.54 14.52
C GLU A 20 14.56 -5.99 15.96
N GLY A 21 14.18 -7.26 16.12
CA GLY A 21 13.79 -7.85 17.40
C GLY A 21 12.35 -7.53 17.86
N ARG A 22 11.56 -6.82 17.05
CA ARG A 22 10.15 -6.49 17.32
C ARG A 22 9.22 -7.36 16.49
N GLU A 23 8.13 -7.81 17.10
CA GLU A 23 7.06 -8.50 16.37
C GLU A 23 6.22 -7.47 15.62
N ILE A 24 6.00 -7.71 14.33
CA ILE A 24 5.16 -6.88 13.46
C ILE A 24 4.12 -7.77 12.79
N ILE A 25 2.87 -7.29 12.75
CA ILE A 25 1.82 -7.92 11.95
C ILE A 25 1.86 -7.30 10.56
N SER A 26 2.12 -8.11 9.54
CA SER A 26 2.09 -7.70 8.14
C SER A 26 0.95 -8.39 7.39
N PHE A 27 0.55 -7.81 6.26
CA PHE A 27 -0.39 -8.43 5.32
C PHE A 27 0.25 -8.58 3.94
N GLU A 28 -0.25 -9.53 3.16
CA GLU A 28 0.18 -9.72 1.77
C GLU A 28 -0.46 -8.69 0.83
N VAL A 29 0.36 -8.03 0.04
CA VAL A 29 -0.05 -7.10 -1.01
C VAL A 29 -0.16 -7.87 -2.34
N PRO A 30 -1.34 -7.93 -2.98
CA PRO A 30 -1.48 -8.53 -4.30
C PRO A 30 -0.70 -7.78 -5.37
N PHE A 31 -0.16 -8.53 -6.34
CA PHE A 31 0.78 -8.03 -7.35
C PHE A 31 0.19 -6.99 -8.31
N HIS A 32 -1.02 -7.22 -8.85
CA HIS A 32 -1.65 -6.34 -9.83
C HIS A 32 -3.18 -6.33 -9.67
N LYS A 33 -3.81 -5.21 -10.06
CA LYS A 33 -5.27 -4.96 -10.15
C LYS A 33 -6.10 -5.07 -8.86
N PHE A 34 -5.75 -5.96 -7.95
CA PHE A 34 -6.44 -6.17 -6.68
C PHE A 34 -5.75 -5.41 -5.56
N PHE A 35 -6.52 -5.02 -4.56
CA PHE A 35 -6.07 -4.31 -3.38
C PHE A 35 -6.39 -5.19 -2.16
N ALA A 36 -5.42 -5.37 -1.27
CA ALA A 36 -5.77 -5.80 0.08
C ALA A 36 -6.53 -4.65 0.77
N ARG A 37 -7.55 -4.95 1.57
CA ARG A 37 -8.29 -3.93 2.33
C ARG A 37 -7.36 -3.07 3.21
N LYS A 38 -6.31 -3.67 3.77
CA LYS A 38 -5.28 -2.97 4.55
C LYS A 38 -4.38 -2.04 3.72
N GLU A 39 -4.30 -2.19 2.39
CA GLU A 39 -3.64 -1.20 1.53
C GLU A 39 -4.43 0.11 1.46
N ILE A 40 -5.76 0.02 1.53
CA ILE A 40 -6.62 1.20 1.44
C ILE A 40 -6.37 2.13 2.62
N VAL A 41 -5.98 1.59 3.78
CA VAL A 41 -5.57 2.38 4.95
C VAL A 41 -4.33 3.23 4.66
N TYR A 42 -3.35 2.68 3.93
CA TYR A 42 -2.19 3.47 3.46
C TYR A 42 -2.64 4.57 2.51
N LEU A 43 -3.43 4.22 1.50
CA LEU A 43 -3.89 5.16 0.48
C LEU A 43 -4.76 6.28 1.09
N SER A 44 -5.68 5.96 2.00
CA SER A 44 -6.51 6.94 2.68
C SER A 44 -5.68 7.91 3.51
N MET A 45 -4.65 7.41 4.20
CA MET A 45 -3.77 8.22 5.04
C MET A 45 -2.94 9.20 4.21
N VAL A 46 -2.36 8.75 3.09
CA VAL A 46 -1.45 9.60 2.29
C VAL A 46 -2.14 10.49 1.28
N LEU A 47 -3.35 10.14 0.89
CA LEU A 47 -4.15 10.95 -0.02
C LEU A 47 -5.07 11.93 0.71
N ASP A 48 -5.08 11.89 2.05
CA ASP A 48 -6.01 12.62 2.92
C ASP A 48 -7.47 12.44 2.47
N TYR A 49 -7.88 11.17 2.35
CA TYR A 49 -9.19 10.79 1.83
C TYR A 49 -9.90 9.84 2.78
N ASP A 50 -11.23 9.93 2.85
CA ASP A 50 -12.02 9.05 3.72
C ASP A 50 -11.88 7.58 3.30
N LEU A 51 -11.53 6.72 4.26
CA LEU A 51 -11.27 5.30 4.05
C LEU A 51 -12.45 4.58 3.39
N ARG A 52 -13.68 4.80 3.89
CA ARG A 52 -14.87 4.10 3.39
C ARG A 52 -15.24 4.58 1.98
N LYS A 53 -15.14 5.89 1.74
CA LYS A 53 -15.35 6.45 0.39
C LYS A 53 -14.33 5.88 -0.60
N LEU A 54 -13.05 5.83 -0.22
CA LEU A 54 -12.01 5.30 -1.08
C LEU A 54 -12.23 3.80 -1.38
N GLU A 55 -12.56 3.00 -0.38
CA GLU A 55 -12.87 1.57 -0.56
C GLU A 55 -14.06 1.35 -1.50
N ASN A 56 -15.14 2.13 -1.35
CA ASN A 56 -16.29 2.06 -2.24
C ASN A 56 -15.91 2.45 -3.67
N MET A 57 -15.15 3.54 -3.84
CA MET A 57 -14.69 4.00 -5.15
C MET A 57 -13.80 2.98 -5.87
N ILE A 58 -12.89 2.32 -5.15
CA ILE A 58 -12.07 1.23 -5.71
C ILE A 58 -12.95 0.02 -6.08
N THR A 59 -13.93 -0.32 -5.24
CA THR A 59 -14.87 -1.41 -5.52
C THR A 59 -15.73 -1.14 -6.76
N ASP A 60 -16.11 0.12 -6.96
CA ASP A 60 -16.90 0.58 -8.12
C ASP A 60 -16.09 0.65 -9.42
N MET A 61 -14.77 0.41 -9.40
CA MET A 61 -13.96 0.28 -10.61
C MET A 61 -14.45 -0.83 -11.55
N LYS A 62 -15.22 -1.80 -11.03
CA LYS A 62 -15.93 -2.81 -11.83
C LYS A 62 -16.91 -2.21 -12.85
N TYR A 63 -17.32 -0.96 -12.67
CA TYR A 63 -18.18 -0.21 -13.58
C TYR A 63 -17.39 0.69 -14.56
N GLY A 64 -16.06 0.56 -14.62
CA GLY A 64 -15.22 1.22 -15.63
C GLY A 64 -14.67 2.61 -15.23
N ARG A 65 -14.94 3.10 -14.02
CA ARG A 65 -14.32 4.32 -13.50
C ARG A 65 -13.02 3.98 -12.80
N VAL A 66 -11.89 4.52 -13.24
CA VAL A 66 -10.59 4.32 -12.57
C VAL A 66 -10.41 5.42 -11.54
N VAL A 67 -10.28 5.02 -10.28
CA VAL A 67 -10.08 5.94 -9.15
C VAL A 67 -8.68 5.81 -8.60
N VAL A 68 -8.23 4.57 -8.36
CA VAL A 68 -6.85 4.26 -8.03
C VAL A 68 -6.41 3.09 -8.89
N GLU A 69 -5.32 3.26 -9.62
CA GLU A 69 -4.69 2.20 -10.40
C GLU A 69 -3.42 1.73 -9.69
N LYS A 70 -3.40 0.46 -9.26
CA LYS A 70 -2.15 -0.19 -8.81
C LYS A 70 -1.34 -0.58 -10.04
N LEU A 71 -0.20 0.07 -10.24
CA LEU A 71 0.68 -0.20 -11.37
C LEU A 71 1.46 -1.50 -11.16
N TRP A 72 2.04 -1.68 -9.97
CA TRP A 72 2.78 -2.91 -9.60
C TRP A 72 3.08 -2.94 -8.10
N ALA A 73 3.35 -4.15 -7.58
CA ALA A 73 3.91 -4.40 -6.26
C ALA A 73 5.06 -5.42 -6.40
N LEU A 74 6.29 -5.02 -6.06
CA LEU A 74 7.50 -5.80 -6.31
C LEU A 74 8.32 -6.03 -5.03
N ARG A 75 8.84 -7.24 -4.87
CA ARG A 75 9.89 -7.57 -3.89
C ARG A 75 11.26 -7.28 -4.50
N LEU A 76 12.08 -6.52 -3.78
CA LEU A 76 13.40 -6.07 -4.27
C LEU A 76 14.53 -7.08 -4.03
N ASP A 77 14.31 -8.04 -3.13
CA ASP A 77 15.22 -9.17 -2.84
C ASP A 77 14.79 -10.47 -3.54
N ALA A 78 13.86 -10.38 -4.49
CA ALA A 78 13.38 -11.51 -5.27
C ALA A 78 14.15 -11.59 -6.59
N GLU A 79 14.58 -12.81 -6.97
CA GLU A 79 15.04 -13.08 -8.33
C GLU A 79 13.85 -12.92 -9.30
N LEU A 80 14.12 -12.51 -10.55
CA LEU A 80 13.11 -12.22 -11.59
C LEU A 80 12.06 -13.34 -11.82
N PHE A 81 12.30 -14.57 -11.35
CA PHE A 81 11.45 -15.74 -11.57
C PHE A 81 10.92 -16.40 -10.27
N LYS A 82 11.20 -15.82 -9.09
CA LYS A 82 10.62 -16.28 -7.83
C LYS A 82 9.61 -15.26 -7.35
N GLU A 83 8.32 -15.60 -7.46
CA GLU A 83 7.24 -14.81 -6.87
C GLU A 83 7.36 -14.86 -5.34
N LYS A 84 8.06 -13.89 -4.77
CA LYS A 84 8.02 -13.62 -3.33
C LYS A 84 6.90 -12.63 -3.05
N LYS A 85 6.15 -12.92 -1.98
CA LYS A 85 5.04 -12.09 -1.53
C LYS A 85 5.55 -10.72 -1.07
N VAL A 86 4.94 -9.66 -1.60
CA VAL A 86 5.08 -8.32 -1.02
C VAL A 86 4.31 -8.31 0.29
N LEU A 87 4.98 -7.87 1.35
CA LEU A 87 4.38 -7.72 2.67
C LEU A 87 4.38 -6.24 3.00
N LEU A 88 3.34 -5.73 3.64
CA LEU A 88 3.33 -4.41 4.28
C LEU A 88 2.87 -4.55 5.73
N PRO A 89 3.43 -3.76 6.67
CA PRO A 89 2.91 -3.71 8.03
C PRO A 89 1.43 -3.32 8.03
N ASP A 90 0.64 -3.99 8.85
CA ASP A 90 -0.76 -3.68 9.05
C ASP A 90 -0.90 -2.47 9.98
N LEU A 91 -1.25 -1.31 9.43
CA LEU A 91 -1.32 -0.06 10.18
C LEU A 91 -2.38 -0.04 11.29
N THR A 92 -3.36 -0.93 11.25
CA THR A 92 -4.43 -0.98 12.28
C THR A 92 -4.10 -1.94 13.41
N SER A 93 -3.15 -2.85 13.21
CA SER A 93 -2.83 -3.94 14.14
C SER A 93 -1.49 -3.74 14.86
N ASN A 94 -0.75 -2.71 14.48
CA ASN A 94 0.52 -2.33 15.10
C ASN A 94 0.40 -0.93 15.73
N GLN A 95 1.34 -0.60 16.61
CA GLN A 95 1.56 0.78 17.04
C GLN A 95 2.30 1.50 15.92
N VAL A 96 1.73 2.61 15.47
CA VAL A 96 2.24 3.37 14.33
C VAL A 96 2.36 4.83 14.71
N ASP A 97 3.51 5.41 14.40
CA ASP A 97 3.73 6.85 14.34
C ASP A 97 4.51 7.19 13.06
N GLY A 98 4.75 8.47 12.82
CA GLY A 98 5.41 8.89 11.59
C GLY A 98 5.69 10.37 11.54
N SER A 99 6.41 10.76 10.49
CA SER A 99 6.74 12.13 10.17
C SER A 99 6.47 12.40 8.70
N VAL A 100 6.05 13.62 8.39
CA VAL A 100 5.85 14.09 7.01
C VAL A 100 6.92 15.14 6.70
N GLU A 101 7.54 15.00 5.54
CA GLU A 101 8.51 15.92 4.96
C GLU A 101 7.97 16.44 3.63
N GLU A 102 7.81 17.75 3.50
CA GLU A 102 7.42 18.38 2.24
C GLU A 102 8.62 18.40 1.27
N VAL A 103 8.39 18.04 0.01
CA VAL A 103 9.40 18.05 -1.05
C VAL A 103 8.87 18.78 -2.28
N GLU A 104 9.74 19.07 -3.25
CA GLU A 104 9.28 19.72 -4.48
C GLU A 104 8.26 18.85 -5.22
N GLY A 105 7.03 19.36 -5.34
CA GLY A 105 5.94 18.68 -6.05
C GLY A 105 5.27 17.55 -5.27
N GLY A 106 5.39 17.50 -3.94
CA GLY A 106 4.70 16.51 -3.13
C GLY A 106 5.23 16.41 -1.69
N HIS A 107 5.04 15.25 -1.07
CA HIS A 107 5.54 14.99 0.28
C HIS A 107 6.02 13.54 0.43
N VAL A 108 6.87 13.32 1.42
CA VAL A 108 7.35 12.00 1.83
C VAL A 108 6.98 11.79 3.29
N MET A 109 6.23 10.73 3.55
CA MET A 109 5.89 10.29 4.90
C MET A 109 6.77 9.10 5.28
N SER A 110 7.40 9.18 6.45
CA SER A 110 8.09 8.06 7.06
C SER A 110 7.21 7.47 8.15
N ILE A 111 7.02 6.16 8.12
CA ILE A 111 6.16 5.41 9.04
C ILE A 111 7.07 4.51 9.89
N HIS A 112 6.97 4.69 11.20
CA HIS A 112 7.60 3.81 12.18
C HIS A 112 6.55 2.84 12.73
N VAL A 113 6.97 1.61 13.04
CA VAL A 113 6.05 0.53 13.44
C VAL A 113 6.63 -0.22 14.63
N ASN A 114 5.92 -0.25 15.76
CA ASN A 114 6.35 -0.91 17.00
C ASN A 114 7.81 -0.55 17.38
N ASP A 115 8.13 0.74 17.40
CA ASP A 115 9.46 1.33 17.63
C ASP A 115 10.50 1.12 16.50
N VAL A 116 10.18 0.38 15.44
CA VAL A 116 11.07 0.22 14.28
C VAL A 116 10.96 1.45 13.39
N LYS A 117 12.05 2.23 13.33
CA LYS A 117 12.06 3.49 12.59
C LYS A 117 12.12 3.29 11.08
N ASP A 118 11.38 4.13 10.35
CA ASP A 118 11.44 4.25 8.89
C ASP A 118 11.28 2.89 8.20
N LEU A 119 10.37 2.07 8.74
CA LEU A 119 10.11 0.74 8.19
C LEU A 119 9.42 0.84 6.84
N VAL A 120 8.52 1.82 6.71
CA VAL A 120 7.86 2.15 5.45
C VAL A 120 8.03 3.64 5.18
N ARG A 121 8.37 4.00 3.94
CA ARG A 121 8.32 5.37 3.45
C ARG A 121 7.30 5.45 2.33
N VAL A 122 6.46 6.46 2.35
CA VAL A 122 5.47 6.71 1.30
C VAL A 122 5.75 8.07 0.69
N ALA A 123 6.02 8.10 -0.61
CA ALA A 123 6.16 9.34 -1.36
C ALA A 123 4.89 9.58 -2.17
N VAL A 124 4.35 10.79 -2.10
CA VAL A 124 3.21 11.24 -2.90
C VAL A 124 3.67 12.41 -3.74
N PHE A 125 3.49 12.33 -5.06
CA PHE A 125 3.82 13.39 -5.99
C PHE A 125 2.59 13.83 -6.77
N ASP A 126 2.31 15.13 -6.78
CA ASP A 126 1.22 15.69 -7.56
C ASP A 126 1.64 15.75 -9.04
N LYS A 127 0.87 15.07 -9.91
CA LYS A 127 0.97 15.20 -11.36
C LYS A 127 -0.25 15.96 -11.88
N LYS A 128 -0.20 16.40 -13.14
CA LYS A 128 -1.26 17.22 -13.76
C LYS A 128 -2.66 16.58 -13.72
N SER A 129 -2.77 15.26 -13.67
CA SER A 129 -4.05 14.55 -13.80
C SER A 129 -4.27 13.46 -12.75
N PHE A 130 -3.29 13.23 -11.86
CA PHE A 130 -3.34 12.21 -10.83
C PHE A 130 -2.25 12.48 -9.78
N ARG A 131 -2.40 11.89 -8.60
CA ARG A 131 -1.33 11.78 -7.61
C ARG A 131 -0.62 10.45 -7.76
N GLU A 132 0.69 10.50 -7.83
CA GLU A 132 1.52 9.30 -7.86
C GLU A 132 1.92 8.91 -6.44
N VAL A 133 1.63 7.67 -6.04
CA VAL A 133 1.95 7.17 -4.70
C VAL A 133 2.97 6.03 -4.82
N TRP A 134 4.08 6.16 -4.10
CA TRP A 134 5.11 5.14 -3.97
C TRP A 134 5.21 4.70 -2.52
N ILE A 135 4.98 3.42 -2.25
CA ILE A 135 5.22 2.83 -0.93
C ILE A 135 6.51 2.01 -1.01
N TYR A 136 7.52 2.40 -0.25
CA TYR A 136 8.76 1.66 -0.08
C TYR A 136 8.81 1.03 1.30
N ARG A 137 9.03 -0.27 1.37
CA ARG A 137 9.27 -1.02 2.59
C ARG A 137 10.74 -1.39 2.71
N ARG A 138 11.33 -1.18 3.89
CA ARG A 138 12.71 -1.56 4.21
C ARG A 138 12.85 -3.07 4.51
N ALA A 139 14.08 -3.52 4.68
CA ALA A 139 14.41 -4.85 5.18
C ALA A 139 13.60 -5.22 6.46
N PRO A 140 13.32 -6.50 6.71
CA PRO A 140 13.90 -7.71 6.09
C PRO A 140 13.27 -8.11 4.75
N HIS A 141 12.23 -7.40 4.34
CA HIS A 141 11.38 -7.76 3.21
C HIS A 141 11.23 -6.57 2.28
N PRO A 142 12.33 -6.12 1.65
CA PRO A 142 12.33 -4.87 0.92
C PRO A 142 11.38 -4.98 -0.28
N ALA A 143 10.50 -4.00 -0.38
CA ALA A 143 9.47 -3.99 -1.41
C ALA A 143 9.16 -2.58 -1.84
N VAL A 144 8.61 -2.46 -3.04
CA VAL A 144 8.11 -1.22 -3.56
C VAL A 144 6.75 -1.45 -4.22
N ILE A 145 5.82 -0.54 -3.99
CA ILE A 145 4.49 -0.57 -4.55
C ILE A 145 4.17 0.80 -5.14
N ARG A 146 3.57 0.83 -6.33
CA ARG A 146 3.26 2.09 -7.04
C ARG A 146 1.80 2.15 -7.44
N TYR A 147 1.20 3.32 -7.23
CA TYR A 147 -0.18 3.62 -7.57
C TYR A 147 -0.29 4.96 -8.31
N ALA A 148 -1.30 5.08 -9.17
CA ALA A 148 -1.80 6.35 -9.69
C ALA A 148 -3.21 6.58 -9.15
N ALA A 149 -3.41 7.67 -8.41
CA ALA A 149 -4.70 8.04 -7.82
C ALA A 149 -5.29 9.25 -8.56
N PHE A 150 -6.47 9.07 -9.17
CA PHE A 150 -7.15 10.06 -10.01
C PHE A 150 -8.25 10.83 -9.25
N ILE A 151 -8.08 10.96 -7.94
CA ILE A 151 -9.01 11.62 -7.02
C ILE A 151 -8.74 13.11 -6.86
#